data_AF-A0A6M3JN81-F1
#
_entry.id   AF-A0A6M3JN81-F1
#
_cell.length_a   1.000
_cell.length_b   1.000
_cell.length_c   1.000
_cell.angle_alpha   90.00
_cell.angle_beta   90.00
_cell.angle_gamma   90.00
#
_symmetry.space_group_name_H-M   'P 1'
#
loop_
_entity.id
_entity.type
_entity.pdbx_description
1 polymer ?
#
loop_
_entity_poly.entity_id
_entity_poly.type
_entity_poly.pdbx_seq_one_letter_code
_entity_poly.pdbx_strand_id
1 'polypeptide(L)'
;MMNLDYKIINNNIRKFFNPIKNRPLNFIPIRGNQTKEHFMKMCDTAWDVVVEQGRVVVVDVELKSGQRPDIVCVDLEEPIAYEIMKSETQKSIDKKKEEYPFKLIEVRI
;
A
#
# COMPACT_ATOMS: atom_id res chain seq x y z
N MET A 1 -9.92 -9.20 -24.53
CA MET A 1 -9.82 -7.88 -23.86
C MET A 1 -10.21 -8.12 -22.41
N MET A 2 -9.25 -8.15 -21.48
CA MET A 2 -9.53 -8.43 -20.08
C MET A 2 -10.26 -7.23 -19.48
N ASN A 3 -11.53 -7.41 -19.12
CA ASN A 3 -12.24 -6.49 -18.26
C ASN A 3 -11.52 -6.46 -16.91
N LEU A 4 -10.63 -5.48 -16.73
CA LEU A 4 -10.10 -4.98 -15.45
C LEU A 4 -11.21 -4.28 -14.64
N ASP A 5 -12.46 -4.75 -14.76
CA ASP A 5 -13.61 -4.26 -14.02
C ASP A 5 -13.40 -4.62 -12.56
N TYR A 6 -12.90 -3.67 -11.75
CA TYR A 6 -13.32 -3.35 -10.37
C TYR A 6 -13.56 -4.52 -9.37
N LYS A 7 -13.13 -5.74 -9.69
CA LYS A 7 -13.44 -7.00 -8.99
C LYS A 7 -12.47 -7.30 -7.87
N ILE A 8 -11.40 -6.52 -7.71
CA ILE A 8 -10.34 -6.77 -6.72
C ILE A 8 -10.61 -6.05 -5.40
N ILE A 9 -11.88 -6.04 -4.98
CA ILE A 9 -12.18 -5.85 -3.56
C ILE A 9 -13.21 -6.91 -3.21
N ASN A 10 -12.71 -8.14 -3.01
CA ASN A 10 -13.52 -9.18 -2.38
C ASN A 10 -14.04 -8.66 -1.02
N ASN A 11 -15.08 -9.29 -0.47
CA ASN A 11 -15.64 -8.87 0.81
C ASN A 11 -14.59 -8.89 1.95
N ASN A 12 -13.54 -9.69 1.83
CA ASN A 12 -12.47 -9.76 2.82
C ASN A 12 -11.62 -8.48 2.84
N ILE A 13 -11.25 -7.93 1.69
CA ILE A 13 -10.46 -6.69 1.59
C ILE A 13 -11.29 -5.50 2.12
N ARG A 14 -12.62 -5.49 1.89
CA ARG A 14 -13.55 -4.47 2.44
C ARG A 14 -13.56 -4.43 3.98
N LYS A 15 -13.07 -5.48 4.66
CA LYS A 15 -12.99 -5.48 6.12
C LYS A 15 -11.96 -4.44 6.62
N PHE A 16 -10.89 -4.21 5.86
CA PHE A 16 -9.75 -3.37 6.27
C PHE A 16 -9.77 -1.95 5.72
N PHE A 17 -10.25 -1.77 4.48
CA PHE A 17 -10.14 -0.49 3.77
C PHE A 17 -11.48 0.26 3.74
N ASN A 18 -11.41 1.59 3.71
CA ASN A 18 -12.56 2.40 3.31
C ASN A 18 -12.85 2.14 1.83
N PRO A 19 -14.13 2.04 1.40
CA PRO A 19 -14.51 1.71 0.03
C PRO A 19 -13.78 2.64 -0.93
N ILE A 20 -12.85 2.06 -1.68
CA ILE A 20 -11.73 2.73 -2.34
C ILE A 20 -12.25 3.92 -3.16
N LYS A 21 -11.70 5.13 -2.90
CA LYS A 21 -11.91 6.29 -3.78
C LYS A 21 -11.57 5.85 -5.19
N ASN A 22 -12.39 6.17 -6.20
CA ASN A 22 -12.38 5.72 -7.62
C ASN A 22 -11.04 5.81 -8.42
N ARG A 23 -9.88 5.63 -7.80
CA ARG A 23 -8.58 5.65 -8.45
C ARG A 23 -8.26 4.23 -8.92
N PRO A 24 -7.88 4.06 -10.19
CA PRO A 24 -7.52 2.76 -10.72
C PRO A 24 -6.31 2.20 -9.95
N LEU A 25 -6.41 0.91 -9.62
CA LEU A 25 -5.29 0.07 -9.23
C LEU A 25 -4.16 0.32 -10.26
N ASN A 26 -2.94 0.56 -9.81
CA ASN A 26 -1.72 0.86 -10.59
C ASN A 26 -1.35 2.33 -10.81
N PHE A 27 -2.11 3.32 -10.31
CA PHE A 27 -1.64 4.72 -10.39
C PHE A 27 -0.97 5.17 -9.09
N ILE A 28 0.35 5.33 -9.11
CA ILE A 28 1.11 5.95 -8.01
C ILE A 28 0.97 7.47 -8.09
N PRO A 29 0.18 8.14 -7.22
CA PRO A 29 0.00 9.57 -7.30
C PRO A 29 1.25 10.31 -6.80
N ILE A 30 1.64 11.37 -7.50
CA ILE A 30 2.61 12.33 -6.98
C ILE A 30 1.91 13.16 -5.89
N ARG A 31 2.36 13.02 -4.64
CA ARG A 31 1.86 13.81 -3.51
C ARG A 31 2.78 15.01 -3.26
N GLY A 32 2.19 16.19 -3.04
CA GLY A 32 2.96 17.44 -2.88
C GLY A 32 3.89 17.48 -1.66
N ASN A 33 3.69 16.60 -0.68
CA ASN A 33 4.52 16.48 0.53
C ASN A 33 5.57 15.35 0.44
N GLN A 34 5.68 14.66 -0.70
CA GLN A 34 6.58 13.53 -0.87
C GLN A 34 7.89 13.97 -1.53
N THR A 35 9.03 13.54 -0.99
CA THR A 35 10.33 13.81 -1.62
C THR A 35 10.48 12.98 -2.90
N LYS A 36 11.29 13.46 -3.85
CA LYS A 36 11.64 12.70 -5.06
C LYS A 36 12.16 11.30 -4.72
N GLU A 37 13.02 11.22 -3.71
CA GLU A 37 13.63 9.98 -3.25
C GLU A 37 12.59 8.97 -2.74
N HIS A 38 11.65 9.43 -1.90
CA HIS A 38 10.54 8.60 -1.42
C HIS A 38 9.67 8.13 -2.60
N PHE A 39 9.34 9.02 -3.53
CA PHE A 39 8.58 8.66 -4.72
C PHE A 39 9.28 7.59 -5.57
N MET A 40 10.59 7.73 -5.83
CA MET A 40 11.34 6.74 -6.59
C MET A 40 11.34 5.38 -5.88
N LYS A 41 11.59 5.33 -4.57
CA LYS A 41 11.55 4.07 -3.83
C LYS A 41 10.17 3.42 -3.84
N MET A 42 9.11 4.23 -3.86
CA MET A 42 7.73 3.74 -3.99
C MET A 42 7.51 3.06 -5.33
N CYS A 43 7.99 3.66 -6.41
CA CYS A 43 7.97 3.05 -7.74
C CYS A 43 8.77 1.75 -7.78
N ASP A 44 10.00 1.74 -7.26
CA ASP A 44 10.87 0.55 -7.25
C ASP A 44 10.21 -0.59 -6.45
N THR A 45 9.70 -0.29 -5.25
CA THR A 45 9.04 -1.30 -4.41
C THR A 45 7.77 -1.85 -5.07
N ALA A 46 6.96 -0.97 -5.68
CA ALA A 46 5.76 -1.39 -6.39
C ALA A 46 6.12 -2.26 -7.61
N TRP A 47 7.18 -1.92 -8.33
CA TRP A 47 7.69 -2.72 -9.45
C TRP A 47 8.13 -4.10 -8.99
N ASP A 48 8.96 -4.19 -7.95
CA ASP A 48 9.43 -5.47 -7.41
C ASP A 48 8.25 -6.37 -6.98
N VAL A 49 7.25 -5.80 -6.30
CA VAL A 49 6.09 -6.57 -5.85
C VAL A 49 5.21 -7.03 -7.02
N VAL A 50 4.99 -6.18 -8.02
CA VAL A 50 4.12 -6.54 -9.16
C VAL A 50 4.82 -7.47 -10.14
N VAL A 51 6.03 -7.11 -10.57
CA VAL A 51 6.73 -7.77 -11.68
C VAL A 51 7.49 -9.00 -11.20
N GLU A 52 8.29 -8.86 -10.14
CA GLU A 52 9.13 -9.98 -9.67
C GLU A 52 8.32 -10.99 -8.87
N GLN A 53 7.34 -10.54 -8.08
CA GLN A 53 6.54 -11.42 -7.22
C GLN A 53 5.17 -11.79 -7.81
N GLY A 54 4.76 -11.18 -8.93
CA GLY A 54 3.50 -11.46 -9.59
C GLY A 54 2.26 -11.08 -8.76
N ARG A 55 2.37 -10.05 -7.91
CA ARG A 55 1.32 -9.66 -6.96
C ARG A 55 0.47 -8.50 -7.45
N VAL A 56 -0.68 -8.31 -6.79
CA VAL A 56 -1.55 -7.15 -7.01
C VAL A 56 -1.37 -6.15 -5.89
N VAL A 57 -1.00 -4.92 -6.25
CA VAL A 57 -0.82 -3.83 -5.29
C VAL A 57 -1.86 -2.73 -5.45
N VAL A 58 -2.20 -2.12 -4.33
CA VAL A 58 -2.98 -0.89 -4.21
C VAL A 58 -2.09 0.19 -3.63
N VAL A 59 -2.21 1.39 -4.17
CA VAL A 59 -1.53 2.58 -3.67
C VAL A 59 -2.58 3.64 -3.33
N ASP A 60 -2.24 4.57 -2.42
CA ASP A 60 -3.15 5.63 -1.96
C ASP A 60 -4.44 5.11 -1.30
N VAL A 61 -4.35 3.98 -0.59
CA VAL A 61 -5.47 3.42 0.16
C VAL A 61 -5.57 4.05 1.56
N GLU A 62 -6.80 4.20 2.05
CA GLU A 62 -7.07 4.61 3.43
C GLU A 62 -7.66 3.41 4.19
N LEU A 63 -7.03 3.06 5.31
CA LEU A 63 -7.54 2.07 6.25
C LEU A 63 -8.76 2.63 6.99
N LYS A 64 -9.63 1.76 7.49
CA LYS A 64 -10.72 2.19 8.39
C LYS A 64 -10.23 2.85 9.68
N SER A 65 -8.98 2.59 10.09
CA SER A 65 -8.30 3.29 11.18
C SER A 65 -7.93 4.75 10.84
N GLY A 66 -8.07 5.17 9.58
CA GLY A 66 -7.67 6.49 9.08
C GLY A 66 -6.21 6.56 8.59
N GLN A 67 -5.43 5.49 8.79
CA GLN A 67 -4.05 5.42 8.32
C GLN A 67 -3.96 5.18 6.81
N ARG A 68 -2.82 5.52 6.22
CA ARG A 68 -2.59 5.52 4.77
C ARG A 68 -1.24 4.89 4.43
N PRO A 69 -1.19 3.57 4.24
CA PRO A 69 0.02 2.90 3.80
C PRO A 69 0.44 3.40 2.41
N ASP A 70 1.74 3.35 2.12
CA ASP A 70 2.25 3.72 0.79
C ASP A 70 1.81 2.71 -0.28
N ILE A 71 2.04 1.42 -0.04
CA ILE A 71 1.68 0.32 -0.93
C ILE A 71 1.05 -0.81 -0.13
N VAL A 72 0.01 -1.45 -0.67
CA VAL A 72 -0.62 -2.63 -0.05
C VAL A 72 -0.79 -3.75 -1.07
N CYS A 73 -0.24 -4.91 -0.76
CA CYS A 73 -0.47 -6.17 -1.47
C CYS A 73 -1.80 -6.76 -1.01
N VAL A 74 -2.75 -6.99 -1.92
CA VAL A 74 -4.15 -7.34 -1.56
C VAL A 74 -4.63 -8.69 -2.10
N ASP A 75 -3.83 -9.37 -2.90
CA ASP A 75 -4.11 -10.70 -3.46
C ASP A 75 -3.80 -11.85 -2.46
N LEU A 76 -3.53 -11.51 -1.20
CA LEU A 76 -3.23 -12.43 -0.11
C LEU A 76 -4.43 -12.60 0.83
N GLU A 77 -4.50 -13.72 1.54
CA GLU A 77 -5.51 -13.94 2.60
C GLU A 77 -5.41 -12.86 3.70
N GLU A 78 -4.18 -12.52 4.06
CA GLU A 78 -3.82 -11.39 4.90
C GLU A 78 -3.03 -10.37 4.06
N PRO A 79 -3.54 -9.14 3.86
CA PRO A 79 -2.82 -8.11 3.11
C PRO A 79 -1.47 -7.78 3.72
N ILE A 80 -0.55 -7.25 2.90
CA ILE A 80 0.74 -6.77 3.40
C ILE A 80 0.89 -5.31 3.01
N ALA A 81 1.13 -4.43 3.99
CA ALA A 81 1.56 -3.06 3.71
C ALA A 81 3.07 -3.00 3.56
N TYR A 82 3.53 -2.22 2.58
CA TYR A 82 4.90 -1.75 2.47
C TYR A 82 4.89 -0.25 2.77
N GLU A 83 5.71 0.16 3.73
CA GLU A 83 5.82 1.55 4.15
C GLU A 83 7.26 2.04 4.01
N ILE A 84 7.41 3.19 3.37
CA ILE A 84 8.68 3.71 2.94
C ILE A 84 9.17 4.73 3.96
N MET A 85 10.21 4.36 4.68
CA MET A 85 10.65 5.05 5.88
C MET A 85 12.04 5.64 5.68
N LYS A 86 12.12 6.98 5.74
CA LYS A 86 13.41 7.71 5.70
C LYS A 86 13.95 7.96 7.11
N SER A 87 13.21 8.73 7.90
CA SER A 87 13.66 9.21 9.22
C SER A 87 12.62 8.99 10.31
N GLU A 88 11.76 7.98 10.15
CA GLU A 88 10.84 7.59 11.22
C GLU A 88 11.58 6.99 12.40
N THR A 89 11.18 7.41 13.61
CA THR A 89 11.67 6.86 14.87
C THR A 89 11.15 5.44 15.06
N GLN A 90 11.90 4.58 15.76
CA GLN A 90 11.45 3.21 16.04
C GLN A 90 10.06 3.18 16.70
N LYS A 91 9.77 4.13 17.59
CA LYS A 91 8.45 4.28 18.22
C LYS A 91 7.33 4.54 17.21
N SER A 92 7.57 5.31 16.15
CA SER A 92 6.61 5.53 15.06
C SER A 92 6.33 4.23 14.32
N ILE A 93 7.39 3.47 14.05
CA ILE A 93 7.33 2.19 13.32
C ILE A 93 6.56 1.16 14.11
N ASP A 94 6.87 1.02 15.41
CA ASP A 94 6.21 0.07 16.30
C ASP A 94 4.72 0.40 16.42
N LYS A 95 4.39 1.69 16.55
CA LYS A 95 2.99 2.15 16.55
C LYS A 95 2.26 1.77 15.26
N LYS A 96 2.88 1.95 14.08
CA LYS A 96 2.28 1.52 12.81
C LYS A 96 2.05 0.00 12.76
N LYS A 97 2.99 -0.80 13.28
CA LYS A 97 2.85 -2.27 13.36
C LYS A 97 1.69 -2.70 14.26
N GLU A 98 1.40 -1.95 15.32
CA GLU A 98 0.27 -2.21 16.22
C GLU A 98 -1.08 -1.76 15.60
N GLU A 99 -1.09 -0.62 14.92
CA GLU A 99 -2.31 -0.02 14.39
C GLU A 99 -2.77 -0.66 13.06
N TYR A 100 -1.85 -1.24 12.29
CA TYR A 100 -2.18 -1.88 11.03
C TYR A 100 -2.84 -3.24 11.31
N PRO A 101 -3.99 -3.54 10.69
CA PRO A 101 -4.73 -4.77 10.96
C PRO A 101 -4.11 -6.00 10.28
N PHE A 102 -2.91 -5.86 9.73
CA PHE A 102 -2.19 -6.88 8.96
C PHE A 102 -0.70 -6.55 8.91
N LYS A 103 0.11 -7.50 8.40
CA LYS A 103 1.57 -7.38 8.34
C LYS A 103 2.06 -6.08 7.68
N LEU A 104 3.01 -5.42 8.35
CA LEU A 104 3.77 -4.29 7.84
C LEU A 104 5.19 -4.70 7.46
N ILE A 105 5.62 -4.34 6.25
CA ILE A 105 7.00 -4.41 5.77
C ILE A 105 7.54 -2.99 5.67
N GLU A 106 8.66 -2.78 6.35
CA GLU A 106 9.40 -1.53 6.35
C GLU A 106 10.38 -1.51 5.17
N VAL A 107 10.38 -0.43 4.40
CA VAL A 107 11.30 -0.20 3.29
C VAL A 107 12.12 1.05 3.60
N ARG A 108 13.42 0.87 3.90
CA ARG A 108 14.31 1.98 4.24
C ARG A 108 14.82 2.73 3.01
N ILE A 109 14.98 4.03 3.19
CA ILE A 109 15.69 4.96 2.30
C ILE A 109 16.75 5.67 3.13
#